data_AF-A0A5C3LRV5-F1
#
_entry.id   AF-A0A5C3LRV5-F1
#
_cell.length_a   1.000
_cell.length_b   1.000
_cell.length_c   1.000
_cell.angle_alpha   90.00
_cell.angle_beta   90.00
_cell.angle_gamma   90.00
#
_symmetry.space_group_name_H-M   'P 1'
#
loop_
_entity.id
_entity.type
_entity.pdbx_description
1 polymer ?
#
loop_
_entity_poly.entity_id
_entity_poly.type
_entity_poly.pdbx_seq_one_letter_code
_entity_poly.pdbx_strand_id
1 'polypeptide(L)'
;MSFEANTRCTRNLIGMARSGLHALTSTAPIYLFHHVCIIVWSITTNGPYPEKVVYDAKTAVGGGYGESKYVVERILAKSSLCATSLRLSQISGGISNGSWATSDWFPILVKSSLAIGALPIAGGIISWPPLRADDAQ
;
A
#
# COMPACT_ATOMS: atom_id res chain seq x y z
N MET A 1 4.71 -8.00 15.05
CA MET A 1 3.78 -6.91 14.71
C MET A 1 2.42 -7.53 14.40
N SER A 2 1.34 -7.10 15.06
CA SER A 2 -0.02 -7.57 14.72
C SER A 2 -0.63 -6.66 13.67
N PHE A 3 -1.11 -7.23 12.57
CA PHE A 3 -1.82 -6.48 11.51
C PHE A 3 -3.34 -6.54 11.67
N GLU A 4 -3.81 -7.10 12.78
CA GLU A 4 -5.23 -7.25 13.11
C GLU A 4 -5.97 -5.91 13.16
N ALA A 5 -5.33 -4.85 13.66
CA ALA A 5 -5.93 -3.53 13.73
C ALA A 5 -6.33 -3.02 12.33
N ASN A 6 -5.47 -3.23 11.33
CA ASN A 6 -5.74 -2.82 9.94
C ASN A 6 -6.87 -3.65 9.33
N THR A 7 -6.85 -4.98 9.50
CA THR A 7 -7.90 -5.85 8.95
C THR A 7 -9.25 -5.61 9.63
N ARG A 8 -9.27 -5.40 10.95
CA ARG A 8 -10.45 -5.04 11.73
C ARG A 8 -11.01 -3.68 11.30
N CYS A 9 -10.15 -2.67 11.14
CA CYS A 9 -10.56 -1.34 10.67
C CYS A 9 -11.25 -1.43 9.31
N THR A 10 -10.63 -2.10 8.33
CA THR A 10 -11.24 -2.27 7.00
C THR A 10 -12.58 -3.00 7.08
N ARG A 11 -12.68 -4.07 7.87
CA ARG A 11 -13.94 -4.80 8.05
C ARG A 11 -15.04 -3.90 8.64
N ASN A 12 -14.69 -3.08 9.61
CA ASN A 12 -15.61 -2.14 10.23
C ASN A 12 -16.07 -1.06 9.25
N LEU A 13 -15.14 -0.50 8.46
CA LEU A 13 -15.48 0.47 7.40
C LEU A 13 -16.39 -0.13 6.33
N ILE A 14 -16.14 -1.39 5.93
CA ILE A 14 -17.02 -2.12 5.00
C ILE A 14 -18.39 -2.37 5.64
N GLY A 15 -18.43 -2.75 6.92
CA GLY A 15 -19.69 -2.92 7.66
C GLY A 15 -20.50 -1.62 7.74
N MET A 16 -19.83 -0.51 8.04
CA MET A 16 -20.42 0.83 8.06
C MET A 16 -20.95 1.21 6.67
N ALA A 17 -20.13 1.05 5.63
CA ALA A 17 -20.53 1.33 4.25
C ALA A 17 -21.75 0.51 3.81
N ARG A 18 -21.85 -0.76 4.24
CA ARG A 18 -22.99 -1.65 3.97
C ARG A 18 -24.25 -1.29 4.76
N SER A 19 -24.11 -0.63 5.91
CA SER A 19 -25.26 -0.23 6.74
C SER A 19 -26.06 0.96 6.18
N GLY A 20 -25.52 1.66 5.17
CA GLY A 20 -26.20 2.77 4.52
C GLY A 20 -27.39 2.34 3.66
N LEU A 21 -28.46 3.14 3.67
CA LEU A 21 -29.71 2.89 2.91
C LEU A 21 -29.48 2.75 1.39
N HIS A 22 -28.38 3.32 0.88
CA HIS A 22 -27.99 3.29 -0.53
C HIS A 22 -26.70 2.49 -0.78
N ALA A 23 -26.26 1.62 0.13
CA ALA A 23 -24.95 0.96 0.05
C ALA A 23 -24.70 0.15 -1.24
N LEU A 24 -25.75 -0.39 -1.85
CA LEU A 24 -25.68 -1.21 -3.07
C LEU A 24 -26.17 -0.49 -4.33
N THR A 25 -26.73 0.72 -4.16
CA THR A 25 -27.28 1.54 -5.26
C THR A 25 -26.51 2.85 -5.45
N SER A 26 -25.70 3.24 -4.47
CA SER A 26 -24.80 4.38 -4.56
C SER A 26 -23.67 4.09 -5.53
N THR A 27 -23.51 4.97 -6.51
CA THR A 27 -22.40 4.96 -7.47
C THR A 27 -21.13 5.56 -6.89
N ALA A 28 -21.15 6.09 -5.66
CA ALA A 28 -19.98 6.68 -5.02
C ALA A 28 -18.94 5.58 -4.69
N PRO A 29 -17.76 5.58 -5.34
CA PRO A 29 -16.76 4.56 -5.11
C PRO A 29 -16.09 4.74 -3.75
N ILE A 30 -15.97 3.65 -3.00
CA ILE A 30 -15.15 3.60 -1.78
C ILE A 30 -13.71 3.34 -2.18
N TYR A 31 -12.83 4.31 -1.92
CA TYR A 31 -11.41 4.17 -2.19
C TYR A 31 -10.70 3.54 -1.00
N LEU A 32 -10.02 2.43 -1.24
CA LEU A 32 -9.21 1.74 -0.25
C LEU A 32 -7.76 1.66 -0.71
N PHE A 33 -6.89 2.39 -0.03
CA PHE A 33 -5.47 2.45 -0.30
C PHE A 33 -4.73 1.32 0.41
N HIS A 34 -4.13 0.41 -0.35
CA HIS A 34 -3.40 -0.72 0.20
C HIS A 34 -2.08 -0.90 -0.55
N HIS A 35 -1.01 -1.08 0.20
CA HIS A 35 0.32 -1.21 -0.39
C HIS A 35 0.47 -2.58 -1.06
N VAL A 36 1.06 -2.64 -2.25
CA VAL A 36 1.44 -3.92 -2.85
C VAL A 36 2.80 -4.31 -2.31
N CYS A 37 2.87 -5.50 -1.70
CA CYS A 37 4.14 -6.01 -1.20
C CYS A 37 4.91 -6.62 -2.37
N ILE A 38 5.82 -5.84 -2.96
CA ILE A 38 6.70 -6.27 -4.06
C ILE A 38 7.69 -7.35 -3.60
N ILE A 39 7.85 -7.55 -2.29
CA ILE A 39 8.85 -8.45 -1.70
C ILE A 39 8.77 -9.89 -2.27
N VAL A 40 7.56 -10.36 -2.60
CA VAL A 40 7.34 -11.73 -3.08
C VAL A 40 7.17 -11.80 -4.60
N TRP A 41 6.77 -10.70 -5.24
CA TRP A 41 6.53 -10.67 -6.67
C TRP A 41 7.76 -10.18 -7.44
N SER A 42 8.46 -11.11 -8.06
CA SER A 42 9.58 -10.79 -8.93
C SER A 42 9.08 -10.23 -10.27
N ILE A 43 9.30 -8.93 -10.48
CA ILE A 43 8.98 -8.26 -11.75
C ILE A 43 9.83 -8.83 -12.89
N THR A 44 11.06 -9.27 -12.62
CA THR A 44 11.96 -9.80 -13.65
C THR A 44 11.53 -11.17 -14.16
N THR A 45 10.91 -12.01 -13.33
CA THR A 45 10.45 -13.34 -13.75
C THR A 45 8.99 -13.34 -14.20
N ASN A 46 8.14 -12.54 -13.57
CA ASN A 46 6.68 -12.61 -13.76
C ASN A 46 6.09 -11.38 -14.46
N GLY A 47 6.92 -10.37 -14.79
CA GLY A 47 6.47 -9.10 -15.32
C GLY A 47 5.83 -8.19 -14.25
N PRO A 48 5.22 -7.06 -14.65
CA PRO A 48 4.55 -6.16 -13.71
C PRO A 48 3.41 -6.87 -12.98
N TYR A 49 3.21 -6.52 -11.70
CA TYR A 49 2.15 -7.12 -10.89
C TYR A 49 0.77 -6.77 -11.49
N PRO A 50 -0.12 -7.76 -11.74
CA PRO A 50 -1.39 -7.50 -12.43
C PRO A 50 -2.30 -6.56 -11.63
N GLU A 51 -2.89 -5.53 -12.23
CA GLU A 51 -3.81 -4.60 -11.54
C GLU A 51 -5.10 -5.27 -11.06
N LYS A 52 -5.54 -6.33 -11.75
CA LYS A 52 -6.66 -7.16 -11.31
C LYS A 52 -6.40 -7.79 -9.94
N VAL A 53 -7.48 -8.15 -9.25
CA VAL A 53 -7.38 -8.88 -7.98
C VAL A 53 -6.71 -10.23 -8.23
N VAL A 54 -5.61 -10.49 -7.51
CA VAL A 54 -4.89 -11.77 -7.55
C VAL A 54 -5.42 -12.64 -6.43
N TYR A 55 -5.77 -13.88 -6.76
CA TYR A 55 -6.45 -14.79 -5.83
C TYR A 55 -5.52 -15.85 -5.21
N ASP A 56 -4.30 -15.97 -5.75
CA ASP A 56 -3.27 -16.85 -5.21
C ASP A 56 -2.57 -16.18 -4.03
N ALA A 57 -2.73 -16.75 -2.84
CA ALA A 57 -2.12 -16.21 -1.63
C ALA A 57 -0.58 -16.28 -1.66
N LYS A 58 0.01 -17.17 -2.48
CA LYS A 58 1.46 -17.32 -2.59
C LYS A 58 2.16 -16.02 -3.02
N THR A 59 1.46 -15.09 -3.67
CA THR A 59 2.03 -13.81 -4.09
C THR A 59 2.20 -12.80 -2.96
N ALA A 60 1.70 -13.09 -1.76
CA ALA A 60 1.70 -12.14 -0.63
C ALA A 60 2.40 -12.67 0.64
N VAL A 61 2.77 -13.95 0.68
CA VAL A 61 3.30 -14.65 1.87
C VAL A 61 4.76 -14.29 2.15
N GLY A 62 5.10 -14.03 3.42
CA GLY A 62 6.50 -13.95 3.88
C GLY A 62 6.90 -12.65 4.59
N GLY A 63 6.06 -11.62 4.58
CA GLY A 63 6.37 -10.31 5.19
C GLY A 63 5.39 -9.84 6.28
N GLY A 64 4.29 -10.55 6.51
CA GLY A 64 3.19 -10.16 7.43
C GLY A 64 2.40 -8.93 6.98
N TYR A 65 3.07 -7.84 6.63
CA TYR A 65 2.43 -6.64 6.10
C TYR A 65 1.77 -6.92 4.75
N GLY A 66 2.49 -7.56 3.82
CA GLY A 66 1.94 -7.97 2.52
C GLY A 66 0.74 -8.90 2.65
N GLU A 67 0.81 -9.86 3.56
CA GLU A 67 -0.30 -10.77 3.88
C GLU A 67 -1.53 -10.00 4.37
N SER A 68 -1.34 -9.01 5.25
CA SER A 68 -2.45 -8.19 5.76
C SER A 68 -3.13 -7.38 4.65
N LYS A 69 -2.36 -6.81 3.72
CA LYS A 69 -2.87 -6.03 2.59
C LYS A 69 -3.57 -6.92 1.57
N TYR A 70 -3.05 -8.12 1.34
CA TYR A 70 -3.72 -9.15 0.54
C TYR A 70 -5.08 -9.53 1.13
N VAL A 71 -5.14 -9.83 2.44
CA VAL A 71 -6.42 -10.18 3.12
C VAL A 71 -7.43 -9.04 2.99
N VAL A 72 -7.02 -7.79 3.16
CA VAL A 72 -7.92 -6.65 3.01
C VAL A 72 -8.46 -6.51 1.58
N GLU A 73 -7.61 -6.64 0.55
CA GLU A 73 -8.05 -6.60 -0.85
C GLU A 73 -9.08 -7.71 -1.13
N ARG A 74 -8.93 -8.90 -0.51
CA ARG A 74 -9.89 -10.00 -0.62
C ARG A 74 -11.22 -9.71 0.08
N ILE A 75 -11.20 -9.06 1.23
CA ILE A 75 -12.43 -8.64 1.92
C ILE A 75 -13.17 -7.62 1.06
N LEU A 76 -12.46 -6.64 0.49
CA LEU A 76 -13.05 -5.64 -0.40
C LEU A 76 -13.67 -6.26 -1.66
N ALA A 77 -12.94 -7.15 -2.34
CA ALA A 77 -13.44 -7.84 -3.54
C ALA A 77 -14.70 -8.67 -3.27
N LYS A 78 -14.87 -9.17 -2.04
CA LYS A 78 -16.06 -9.92 -1.60
C LYS A 78 -17.17 -9.04 -1.03
N SER A 79 -16.95 -7.74 -0.87
CA SER A 79 -17.85 -6.85 -0.13
C SER A 79 -19.11 -6.43 -0.91
N SER A 80 -19.16 -6.70 -2.23
CA SER A 80 -20.20 -6.25 -3.17
C SER A 80 -20.42 -4.72 -3.20
N LEU A 81 -19.50 -3.94 -2.64
CA LEU A 81 -19.52 -2.49 -2.69
C LEU A 81 -18.87 -1.99 -3.99
N CYS A 82 -19.34 -0.85 -4.49
CA CYS A 82 -18.59 -0.10 -5.49
C CYS A 82 -17.31 0.43 -4.84
N ALA A 83 -16.18 -0.22 -5.10
CA ALA A 83 -14.92 0.10 -4.45
C ALA A 83 -13.71 0.00 -5.39
N THR A 84 -12.74 0.86 -5.14
CA THR A 84 -11.49 0.94 -5.91
C THR A 84 -10.31 0.65 -4.98
N SER A 85 -9.53 -0.38 -5.33
CA SER A 85 -8.26 -0.71 -4.65
C SER A 85 -7.14 0.10 -5.29
N LEU A 86 -6.44 0.91 -4.50
CA LEU A 86 -5.30 1.70 -4.96
C LEU A 86 -4.02 1.14 -4.38
N ARG A 87 -3.13 0.67 -5.27
CA ARG A 87 -1.86 0.01 -4.92
C ARG A 87 -0.71 0.98 -5.00
N LEU A 88 -0.34 1.53 -3.85
CA LEU A 88 0.75 2.49 -3.75
C LEU A 88 2.05 1.78 -3.37
N SER A 89 3.16 2.25 -3.92
CA SER A 89 4.52 1.88 -3.51
C SER A 89 5.03 2.89 -2.48
N GLN A 90 6.34 2.94 -2.27
CA GLN A 90 6.98 3.97 -1.45
C GLN A 90 6.68 5.36 -2.04
N ILE A 91 6.14 6.24 -1.20
CA ILE A 91 6.00 7.67 -1.50
C ILE A 91 7.24 8.37 -0.93
N SER A 92 7.88 9.24 -1.70
CA SER A 92 9.01 10.03 -1.23
C SER A 92 8.57 11.37 -0.65
N GLY A 93 9.53 12.11 -0.10
CA GLY A 93 9.26 13.38 0.57
C GLY A 93 8.51 14.39 -0.30
N GLY A 94 7.81 15.32 0.36
CA GLY A 94 6.97 16.31 -0.31
C GLY A 94 7.75 17.19 -1.29
N ILE A 95 7.11 17.57 -2.41
CA ILE A 95 7.76 18.39 -3.46
C ILE A 95 8.20 19.76 -2.92
N SER A 96 7.40 20.38 -2.06
CA SER A 96 7.60 21.76 -1.59
C SER A 96 8.72 21.92 -0.57
N ASN A 97 8.91 20.95 0.32
CA ASN A 97 9.84 21.05 1.45
C ASN A 97 10.70 19.82 1.67
N GLY A 98 10.59 18.79 0.82
CA GLY A 98 11.30 17.52 0.97
C GLY A 98 10.90 16.73 2.22
N SER A 99 9.80 17.08 2.90
CA SER A 99 9.42 16.45 4.16
C SER A 99 9.16 14.97 3.97
N TRP A 100 10.00 14.15 4.60
CA TRP A 100 9.90 12.69 4.62
C TRP A 100 10.01 12.25 6.07
N ALA A 101 9.10 11.39 6.52
CA ALA A 101 9.16 10.76 7.82
C ALA A 101 10.54 10.11 8.04
N THR A 102 11.31 10.62 8.99
CA THR A 102 12.65 10.10 9.31
C THR A 102 12.61 8.71 9.93
N SER A 103 11.41 8.24 10.31
CA SER A 103 11.13 6.88 10.76
C SER A 103 10.88 5.88 9.62
N ASP A 104 10.75 6.35 8.37
CA ASP A 104 10.62 5.45 7.22
C ASP A 104 11.93 4.71 6.96
N TRP A 105 11.82 3.50 6.40
CA TRP A 105 12.97 2.61 6.22
C TRP A 105 14.10 3.25 5.38
N PHE A 106 13.77 4.02 4.34
CA PHE A 106 14.80 4.63 3.47
C PHE A 106 15.50 5.83 4.14
N PRO A 107 14.80 6.84 4.70
CA PRO A 107 15.45 7.88 5.50
C PRO A 107 16.28 7.33 6.67
N ILE A 108 15.82 6.29 7.38
CA ILE A 108 16.60 5.63 8.43
C ILE A 108 17.88 5.02 7.85
N LEU A 109 17.81 4.35 6.69
CA LEU A 109 18.97 3.75 6.04
C LEU A 109 20.01 4.82 5.68
N VAL A 110 19.57 5.93 5.09
CA VAL A 110 20.46 7.06 4.76
C VAL A 110 21.08 7.64 6.04
N LYS A 111 20.29 7.89 7.08
CA LYS A 111 20.81 8.39 8.36
C LYS A 111 21.83 7.44 8.99
N SER A 112 21.59 6.13 8.90
CA SER A 112 22.50 5.10 9.43
C SER A 112 23.80 5.02 8.64
N SER A 113 23.74 5.18 7.30
CA SER A 113 24.94 5.21 6.47
C SER A 113 25.89 6.35 6.79
N LEU A 114 25.37 7.49 7.25
CA LEU A 114 26.20 8.62 7.68
C LEU A 114 26.98 8.28 8.96
N ALA A 115 26.38 7.51 9.87
CA ALA A 115 27.04 7.06 11.08
C ALA A 115 28.09 5.97 10.82
N ILE A 116 27.84 5.09 9.85
CA ILE A 116 28.73 3.95 9.52
C ILE A 116 29.80 4.33 8.48
N GLY A 117 29.59 5.43 7.74
CA GLY A 117 30.47 5.85 6.64
C GLY A 117 30.34 4.99 5.38
N ALA A 118 29.29 4.17 5.27
CA ALA A 118 29.07 3.26 4.16
C ALA A 118 27.57 3.14 3.82
N LEU A 119 27.28 3.07 2.52
CA LEU A 119 25.93 2.83 1.99
C LEU A 119 25.94 1.50 1.20
N PRO A 120 24.91 0.65 1.33
CA PRO A 120 24.84 -0.57 0.54
C PRO A 120 24.74 -0.25 -0.95
N ILE A 121 25.47 -1.00 -1.76
CA ILE A 121 25.32 -0.98 -3.22
C ILE A 121 24.07 -1.80 -3.56
N ALA A 122 23.01 -1.12 -4.00
CA ALA A 122 21.80 -1.76 -4.49
C ALA A 122 21.68 -1.51 -6.01
N GLY A 123 21.39 -2.57 -6.77
CA GLY A 123 21.09 -2.50 -8.19
C GLY A 123 19.59 -2.51 -8.46
N GLY A 124 19.18 -1.94 -9.59
CA GLY A 124 17.79 -1.95 -10.07
C GLY A 124 17.21 -0.56 -10.30
N ILE A 125 15.99 -0.52 -10.86
CA ILE A 125 15.22 0.71 -11.05
C ILE A 125 14.20 0.78 -9.93
N ILE A 126 14.18 1.90 -9.23
CA ILE A 126 13.22 2.17 -8.16
C ILE A 126 12.44 3.44 -8.53
N SER A 127 11.11 3.39 -8.40
CA SER A 127 10.23 4.54 -8.62
C SER A 127 9.64 4.99 -7.29
N TRP A 128 9.94 6.23 -6.89
CA TRP A 128 9.39 6.87 -5.69
C TRP A 128 8.68 8.17 -6.06
N PRO A 129 7.37 8.13 -6.34
CA PRO A 129 6.62 9.35 -6.58
C PRO A 129 6.69 10.24 -5.34
N PRO A 130 7.04 11.54 -5.49
CA PRO A 130 7.00 12.47 -4.38
C PRO A 130 5.57 12.77 -3.98
N LEU A 131 5.35 13.06 -2.71
CA LEU A 131 4.05 13.52 -2.27
C LEU A 131 3.79 14.92 -2.86
N ARG A 132 2.79 15.00 -3.74
CA ARG A 132 2.23 16.26 -4.18
C ARG A 132 1.21 16.68 -3.10
N ALA A 133 1.56 17.70 -2.31
CA ALA A 133 0.55 18.46 -1.61
C ALA A 133 0.07 19.49 -2.65
N ASP A 134 -1.18 19.36 -3.09
CA ASP A 134 -1.78 20.39 -3.92
C ASP A 134 -1.94 21.61 -3.01
N ASP A 135 -1.35 22.74 -3.40
CA ASP A 135 -1.69 24.03 -2.82
C ASP A 135 -3.18 24.22 -3.11
N ALA A 136 -4.02 24.13 -2.09
CA ALA A 136 -5.41 24.53 -2.19
C ALA A 136 -5.46 26.00 -2.64
N GLN A 137 -5.80 26.22 -3.91
CA GLN A 137 -6.33 27.47 -4.43
C GLN A 137 -7.80 27.27 -4.75
#